data_AF-A0AAV6LYY8-F1
#
_entry.id   AF-A0AAV6LYY8-F1
#
_cell.length_a   1.000
_cell.length_b   1.000
_cell.length_c   1.000
_cell.angle_alpha   90.00
_cell.angle_beta   90.00
_cell.angle_gamma   90.00
#
_symmetry.space_group_name_H-M   'P 1'
#
loop_
_entity.id
_entity.type
_entity.pdbx_description
1 polymer ?
#
loop_
_entity_poly.entity_id
_entity_poly.type
_entity_poly.pdbx_seq_one_letter_code
_entity_poly.pdbx_strand_id
1 'polypeptide(L)'
;MSMASSSLGFIFALSAIASIVTHLVVLSEAQNPTQPTTDPDQARALNSIFSQWKISAPSGVWNISGNLCSGMAVNTTTAIDSYGNPIPLIKCDCSANNGATCLITQL
;
A
#
# COMPACT_ATOMS: atom_id res chain seq x y z
N MET A 1 -57.08 -17.10 24.92
CA MET A 1 -55.65 -17.46 24.79
C MET A 1 -55.28 -17.55 23.31
N SER A 2 -55.04 -16.42 22.64
CA SER A 2 -54.50 -16.46 21.28
C SER A 2 -53.97 -15.08 20.86
N MET A 3 -52.97 -14.59 21.59
CA MET A 3 -52.27 -13.33 21.27
C MET A 3 -50.80 -13.46 21.69
N ALA A 4 -50.14 -14.56 21.36
CA ALA A 4 -48.73 -14.76 21.71
C ALA A 4 -47.92 -15.45 20.60
N SER A 5 -48.58 -16.15 19.67
CA SER A 5 -47.87 -16.89 18.62
C SER A 5 -47.33 -15.99 17.51
N SER A 6 -47.97 -14.86 17.22
CA SER A 6 -47.59 -14.01 16.09
C SER A 6 -46.35 -13.15 16.39
N SER A 7 -46.24 -12.60 17.60
CA SER A 7 -45.14 -11.70 17.98
C SER A 7 -43.79 -12.40 18.07
N LEU A 8 -43.75 -13.63 18.58
CA LEU A 8 -42.53 -14.45 18.65
C LEU A 8 -42.00 -14.78 17.25
N GLY A 9 -42.88 -15.14 16.31
CA GLY A 9 -42.50 -15.41 14.91
C GLY A 9 -41.89 -14.18 14.21
N PHE A 10 -42.44 -12.99 14.46
CA PHE A 10 -41.87 -11.74 13.95
C PHE A 10 -40.51 -11.43 14.57
N ILE A 11 -40.32 -11.67 15.87
CA ILE A 11 -39.04 -11.45 16.56
C ILE A 11 -37.96 -12.39 16.01
N PHE A 12 -38.28 -13.67 15.82
CA PHE A 12 -37.35 -14.64 15.22
C PHE A 12 -36.97 -14.24 13.79
N ALA A 13 -37.93 -13.82 12.98
CA ALA A 13 -37.67 -13.36 11.61
C ALA A 13 -36.76 -12.12 11.58
N LEU A 14 -37.00 -11.13 12.44
CA LEU A 14 -36.18 -9.92 12.55
C LEU A 14 -34.75 -10.24 13.03
N SER A 15 -34.59 -11.15 14.00
CA SER A 15 -33.27 -11.58 14.48
C SER A 15 -32.46 -12.33 13.42
N ALA A 16 -33.13 -13.14 12.60
CA ALA A 16 -32.49 -13.88 11.51
C ALA A 16 -31.99 -12.92 10.42
N ILE A 17 -32.80 -11.92 10.05
CA ILE A 17 -32.44 -10.89 9.07
C ILE A 17 -31.27 -10.03 9.58
N ALA A 18 -31.30 -9.61 10.84
CA ALA A 18 -30.22 -8.82 11.44
C ALA A 18 -28.87 -9.58 11.51
N SER A 19 -28.92 -10.90 11.74
CA SER A 19 -27.74 -11.76 11.76
C SER A 19 -27.13 -11.96 10.37
N ILE A 20 -27.97 -12.08 9.33
CA ILE A 20 -27.51 -12.19 7.93
C ILE A 20 -26.83 -10.89 7.47
N VAL A 21 -27.39 -9.72 7.84
CA VAL A 21 -26.83 -8.42 7.47
C VAL A 21 -25.48 -8.15 8.17
N THR A 22 -25.33 -8.58 9.43
CA THR A 22 -24.05 -8.41 10.18
C THR A 22 -22.93 -9.31 9.66
N HIS A 23 -23.24 -10.52 9.17
CA HIS A 23 -22.24 -11.37 8.52
C HIS A 23 -21.80 -10.89 7.13
N LEU A 24 -22.65 -10.13 6.42
CA LEU A 24 -22.29 -9.59 5.09
C LEU A 24 -21.29 -8.42 5.16
N VAL A 25 -21.21 -7.70 6.29
CA VAL A 25 -20.38 -6.50 6.44
C VAL A 25 -18.88 -6.82 6.65
N VAL A 26 -18.53 -8.08 6.95
CA VAL A 26 -17.17 -8.49 7.31
C VAL A 26 -16.28 -8.83 6.09
N LEU A 27 -16.82 -8.91 4.87
CA LEU A 27 -16.04 -9.24 3.66
C LEU A 27 -15.53 -8.03 2.86
N SER A 28 -15.66 -6.81 3.37
CA SER A 28 -15.11 -5.62 2.71
C SER A 28 -13.65 -5.34 3.11
N GLU A 29 -12.79 -6.34 3.04
CA GLU A 29 -11.36 -6.09 2.90
C GLU A 29 -11.10 -5.75 1.44
N ALA A 30 -11.14 -4.46 1.13
CA ALA A 30 -10.71 -3.95 -0.16
C ALA A 30 -9.27 -4.42 -0.40
N GLN A 31 -9.12 -5.46 -1.23
CA GLN A 31 -7.85 -5.80 -1.87
C GLN A 31 -7.52 -4.69 -2.86
N ASN A 32 -7.19 -3.50 -2.36
CA ASN A 32 -6.34 -2.61 -3.10
C ASN A 32 -4.97 -3.29 -3.08
N PRO A 33 -4.40 -3.74 -4.22
CA PRO A 33 -3.03 -4.23 -4.23
C PRO A 33 -2.19 -3.09 -3.66
N THR A 34 -1.75 -3.24 -2.41
CA THR A 34 -0.98 -2.21 -1.74
C THR A 34 0.34 -2.17 -2.48
N GLN A 35 0.65 -1.03 -3.11
CA GLN A 35 1.91 -0.87 -3.83
C GLN A 35 3.05 -1.29 -2.88
N PRO A 36 4.02 -2.09 -3.34
CA PRO A 36 5.12 -2.52 -2.49
C PRO A 36 5.81 -1.31 -1.86
N THR A 37 6.14 -1.44 -0.58
CA THR A 37 6.73 -0.35 0.20
C THR A 37 8.24 -0.53 0.25
N THR A 38 8.96 0.60 0.21
CA THR A 38 10.41 0.56 0.48
C THR A 38 10.64 0.00 1.87
N ASP A 39 11.64 -0.87 2.03
CA ASP A 39 12.09 -1.32 3.34
C ASP A 39 12.29 -0.12 4.29
N PRO A 40 11.67 -0.16 5.48
CA PRO A 40 11.62 1.01 6.36
C PRO A 40 13.00 1.40 6.91
N ASP A 41 13.92 0.46 7.08
CA ASP A 41 15.28 0.75 7.54
C ASP A 41 16.10 1.41 6.43
N GLN A 42 16.04 0.88 5.21
CA GLN A 42 16.67 1.50 4.04
C GLN A 42 16.08 2.88 3.76
N ALA A 43 14.76 3.05 3.87
CA ALA A 43 14.11 4.34 3.68
C ALA A 43 14.56 5.38 4.70
N ARG A 44 14.67 5.00 5.98
CA ARG A 44 15.19 5.88 7.04
C ARG A 44 16.65 6.26 6.81
N ALA A 45 17.49 5.27 6.52
CA ALA A 45 18.91 5.50 6.28
C ALA A 45 19.14 6.43 5.08
N LEU A 46 18.49 6.15 3.95
CA LEU A 46 18.66 6.94 2.74
C LEU A 46 18.11 8.36 2.90
N ASN A 47 16.94 8.55 3.51
CA ASN A 47 16.42 9.88 3.81
C ASN A 47 17.36 10.69 4.70
N SER A 48 18.04 10.04 5.66
CA SER A 48 19.04 10.72 6.49
C SER A 48 20.21 11.24 5.65
N ILE A 49 20.74 10.42 4.74
CA ILE A 49 21.83 10.79 3.83
C ILE A 49 21.39 11.93 2.89
N PHE A 50 20.23 11.79 2.24
CA PHE A 50 19.69 12.79 1.32
C PHE A 50 19.38 14.12 2.01
N SER A 51 18.89 14.08 3.25
CA SER A 51 18.71 15.28 4.06
C SER A 51 20.04 16.01 4.31
N GLN A 52 21.10 15.27 4.66
CA GLN A 52 22.44 15.87 4.85
C GLN A 52 23.00 16.48 3.56
N TRP A 53 22.77 15.83 2.42
CA TRP A 53 23.25 16.30 1.12
C TRP A 53 22.31 17.29 0.42
N LYS A 54 21.17 17.62 1.05
CA LYS A 54 20.11 18.49 0.49
C LYS A 54 19.59 18.00 -0.86
N ILE A 55 19.49 16.68 -1.02
CA ILE A 55 18.90 16.03 -2.18
C ILE A 55 17.40 15.85 -1.93
N SER A 56 16.61 16.24 -2.91
CA SER A 56 15.15 16.06 -2.91
C SER A 56 14.71 15.34 -4.16
N ALA A 57 13.66 14.53 -4.05
CA ALA A 57 13.08 13.87 -5.20
C ALA A 57 12.44 14.90 -6.14
N PRO A 58 12.81 14.89 -7.45
CA PRO A 58 12.07 15.68 -8.40
C PRO A 58 10.64 15.13 -8.52
N SER A 59 9.68 16.03 -8.75
CA SER A 59 8.25 15.68 -8.78
C SER A 59 7.97 14.55 -9.77
N GLY A 60 7.33 13.47 -9.31
CA GLY A 60 6.95 12.33 -10.14
C GLY A 60 8.10 11.40 -10.55
N VAL A 61 9.33 11.63 -10.09
CA VAL A 61 10.50 10.82 -10.46
C VAL A 61 10.69 9.63 -9.53
N TRP A 62 10.77 9.90 -8.22
CA TRP A 62 10.84 8.91 -7.14
C TRP A 62 10.26 9.54 -5.87
N ASN A 63 10.16 8.78 -4.77
CA ASN A 63 9.51 9.25 -3.53
C ASN A 63 8.08 9.77 -3.73
N ILE A 64 7.32 9.15 -4.63
CA ILE A 64 5.91 9.45 -4.86
C ILE A 64 5.12 9.01 -3.63
N SER A 65 4.34 9.94 -3.07
CA SER A 65 3.52 9.70 -1.89
C SER A 65 4.31 9.21 -0.65
N GLY A 66 5.60 9.54 -0.54
CA GLY A 66 6.44 9.14 0.60
C GLY A 66 7.11 7.77 0.47
N ASN A 67 6.95 7.07 -0.66
CA ASN A 67 7.60 5.78 -0.92
C ASN A 67 8.82 5.97 -1.84
N LEU A 68 10.05 5.86 -1.31
CA LEU A 68 11.29 6.11 -2.07
C LEU A 68 11.36 5.27 -3.36
N CYS A 69 11.09 3.97 -3.25
CA CYS A 69 10.99 3.03 -4.36
C CYS A 69 9.65 3.15 -5.10
N SER A 70 9.48 4.26 -5.81
CA SER A 70 8.33 4.52 -6.69
C SER A 70 8.77 5.24 -7.96
N GLY A 71 7.88 5.31 -8.95
CA GLY A 71 8.18 5.99 -10.22
C GLY A 71 9.34 5.33 -10.96
N MET A 72 10.34 6.11 -11.33
CA MET A 72 11.52 5.65 -12.07
C MET A 72 12.52 4.86 -11.23
N ALA A 73 12.40 4.88 -9.89
CA ALA A 73 13.26 4.10 -9.00
C ALA A 73 13.04 2.58 -9.17
N VAL A 74 11.83 2.14 -9.52
CA VAL A 74 11.48 0.73 -9.78
C VAL A 74 11.51 0.36 -11.26
N ASN A 75 11.73 1.33 -12.14
CA ASN A 75 11.76 1.10 -13.57
C ASN A 75 13.07 0.40 -13.97
N THR A 76 12.97 -0.75 -14.62
CA THR A 76 14.13 -1.59 -15.01
C THR A 76 14.84 -1.12 -16.29
N THR A 77 14.21 -0.26 -17.10
CA THR A 77 14.76 0.21 -18.38
C THR A 77 15.48 1.55 -18.27
N THR A 78 15.14 2.36 -17.27
CA THR A 78 15.85 3.61 -16.99
C THR A 78 17.16 3.31 -16.25
N ALA A 79 18.30 3.83 -16.70
CA ALA A 79 19.54 3.75 -15.93
C ALA A 79 19.46 4.61 -14.65
N ILE A 80 20.27 4.30 -13.63
CA ILE A 80 20.31 5.09 -12.37
C ILE A 80 20.76 6.54 -12.61
N ASP A 81 21.67 6.72 -13.55
CA ASP A 81 22.38 7.95 -13.91
C ASP A 81 22.10 8.36 -15.36
N SER A 82 20.98 7.88 -15.94
CA SER A 82 20.60 8.13 -17.33
C SER A 82 20.91 9.58 -17.72
N TYR A 83 21.77 9.77 -18.71
CA TYR A 83 22.18 11.09 -19.22
C TYR A 83 20.96 11.78 -19.86
N GLY A 84 20.11 12.39 -19.03
CA GLY A 84 18.86 13.03 -19.41
C GLY A 84 17.99 13.28 -18.18
N ASN A 85 17.27 14.41 -18.16
CA ASN A 85 16.31 14.69 -17.09
C ASN A 85 15.00 13.94 -17.34
N PRO A 86 14.43 13.25 -16.34
CA PRO A 86 14.84 13.25 -14.94
C PRO A 86 15.71 12.04 -14.52
N ILE A 87 16.63 12.24 -13.59
CA ILE A 87 17.55 11.20 -13.07
C ILE A 87 16.94 10.56 -11.80
N PRO A 88 16.79 9.22 -11.74
CA PRO A 88 16.19 8.57 -10.58
C PRO A 88 17.08 8.58 -9.34
N LEU A 89 18.42 8.67 -9.47
CA LEU A 89 19.41 8.65 -8.37
C LEU A 89 19.43 7.38 -7.50
N ILE A 90 18.38 6.57 -7.54
CA ILE A 90 18.26 5.30 -6.84
C ILE A 90 17.61 4.26 -7.74
N LYS A 91 17.94 2.99 -7.50
CA LYS A 91 17.21 1.86 -8.06
C LYS A 91 16.74 0.91 -6.97
N CYS A 92 15.57 0.34 -7.21
CA CYS A 92 14.95 -0.60 -6.30
C CYS A 92 14.54 -1.88 -7.00
N ASP A 93 14.64 -2.99 -6.27
CA ASP A 93 14.04 -4.27 -6.60
C ASP A 93 12.91 -4.58 -5.62
N CYS A 94 11.71 -4.82 -6.13
CA CYS A 94 10.52 -5.12 -5.34
C CYS A 94 10.17 -6.61 -5.31
N SER A 95 11.13 -7.50 -5.60
CA SER A 95 10.93 -8.95 -5.54
C SER A 95 10.85 -9.53 -4.12
N ALA A 96 11.28 -8.79 -3.10
CA ALA A 96 11.31 -9.25 -1.72
C ALA A 96 9.91 -9.41 -1.11
N ASN A 97 9.80 -10.31 -0.12
CA ASN A 97 8.56 -10.60 0.61
C ASN A 97 7.36 -10.83 -0.31
N ASN A 98 7.52 -11.65 -1.34
CA ASN A 98 6.49 -11.97 -2.34
C ASN A 98 5.93 -10.73 -3.07
N GLY A 99 6.79 -9.75 -3.36
CA GLY A 99 6.35 -8.54 -4.05
C GLY A 99 5.77 -7.48 -3.13
N ALA A 100 5.89 -7.61 -1.80
CA ALA A 100 5.37 -6.65 -0.84
C ALA A 100 6.41 -5.59 -0.41
N THR A 101 7.70 -5.88 -0.56
CA THR A 101 8.78 -5.00 -0.09
C THR A 101 9.77 -4.70 -1.22
N CYS A 102 10.13 -3.42 -1.35
CA CYS A 102 11.17 -2.95 -2.24
C CYS A 102 12.47 -2.70 -1.47
N LEU A 103 13.56 -3.26 -2.00
CA LEU A 103 14.91 -3.01 -1.51
C LEU A 103 15.62 -2.05 -2.46
N ILE A 104 16.27 -1.03 -1.91
CA ILE A 104 17.19 -0.17 -2.66
C ILE A 104 18.44 -0.99 -2.99
N THR A 105 18.75 -1.10 -4.28
CA THR A 105 19.86 -1.90 -4.81
C THR A 105 21.00 -1.05 -5.36
N GLN A 106 20.74 0.23 -5.68
CA GLN A 106 21.75 1.15 -6.22
C GLN A 106 21.48 2.59 -5.74
N LEU A 107 22.55 3.37 -5.56
CA LEU A 107 22.60 4.79 -5.20
C LEU A 107 23.77 5.46 -5.94
#